data_AF-A0A150U0J0-F1
#
_entry.id   AF-A0A150U0J0-F1
#
_cell.length_a   1.000
_cell.length_b   1.000
_cell.length_c   1.000
_cell.angle_alpha   90.00
_cell.angle_beta   90.00
_cell.angle_gamma   90.00
#
_symmetry.space_group_name_H-M   'P 1'
#
loop_
_entity.id
_entity.type
_entity.pdbx_description
1 polymer ?
#
loop_
_entity_poly.entity_id
_entity_poly.type
_entity_poly.pdbx_seq_one_letter_code
_entity_poly.pdbx_strand_id
1 'polypeptide(L)'
;PYYIVHSSRTVDIVKQTRDLFVVTFRGTRFVVSLSPFDPRFVARPDDRQRFTVVRREYAAFELLPEEQPCATWISGDIEATFGCERMPPEIGTVLVPDVLAGLRLPGEVRLYDCLFTDHHRWVEPSPSDEPAPGVEVEASNLTEPLVAVLTVLGALYDLLWTLMPELQSGACYCVVRTDGVLHKEEMVKALAKIRVLLEPPKTARGIAAKRELEAATRELEALVASWDGEGAPPSAMVAWASRFLESCLVDADP
;
A
#
# COMPACT_ATOMS: atom_id res chain seq x y z
N PRO A 1 44.99 -3.39 10.61
CA PRO A 1 44.00 -3.28 9.52
C PRO A 1 43.03 -4.46 9.66
N TYR A 2 41.73 -4.25 9.41
CA TYR A 2 40.73 -5.27 9.63
C TYR A 2 40.10 -5.73 8.33
N TYR A 3 39.72 -7.01 8.27
CA TYR A 3 38.82 -7.53 7.25
C TYR A 3 37.58 -8.14 7.90
N ILE A 4 36.50 -8.26 7.15
CA ILE A 4 35.22 -8.80 7.62
C ILE A 4 34.94 -10.12 6.90
N VAL A 5 34.47 -11.10 7.67
CA VAL A 5 33.89 -12.33 7.15
C VAL A 5 32.43 -12.39 7.57
N HIS A 6 31.54 -12.47 6.59
CA HIS A 6 30.11 -12.67 6.80
C HIS A 6 29.59 -13.70 5.78
N SER A 7 28.53 -14.42 6.17
CA SER A 7 27.67 -15.18 5.26
C SER A 7 26.58 -14.24 4.75
N SER A 8 26.24 -14.34 3.47
CA SER A 8 25.04 -13.71 2.92
C SER A 8 24.01 -14.80 2.66
N ARG A 9 22.84 -14.67 3.26
CA ARG A 9 21.80 -15.68 3.18
C ARG A 9 20.52 -15.08 2.67
N THR A 10 19.87 -15.81 1.79
CA THR A 10 18.48 -15.58 1.45
C THR A 10 17.61 -16.50 2.30
N VAL A 11 16.62 -15.94 3.00
CA VAL A 11 15.52 -16.71 3.59
C VAL A 11 14.20 -16.36 2.97
N ASP A 12 13.38 -17.38 2.84
CA ASP A 12 11.99 -17.28 2.44
C ASP A 12 11.13 -17.24 3.71
N ILE A 13 10.56 -16.07 3.99
CA ILE A 13 9.67 -15.88 5.15
C ILE A 13 8.25 -16.06 4.67
N VAL A 14 7.60 -17.14 5.12
CA VAL A 14 6.17 -17.37 4.86
C VAL A 14 5.37 -16.47 5.78
N LYS A 15 4.72 -15.44 5.23
CA LYS A 15 3.83 -14.53 5.96
C LYS A 15 2.38 -14.82 5.60
N GLN A 16 1.51 -14.78 6.61
CA GLN A 16 0.07 -14.77 6.37
C GLN A 16 -0.33 -13.44 5.73
N THR A 17 -1.11 -13.52 4.67
CA THR A 17 -1.66 -12.36 3.98
C THR A 17 -2.60 -11.58 4.90
N ARG A 18 -2.56 -10.25 4.81
CA ARG A 18 -3.42 -9.38 5.63
C ARG A 18 -4.88 -9.50 5.26
N ASP A 19 -5.76 -9.14 6.20
CA ASP A 19 -7.18 -8.90 5.94
C ASP A 19 -7.39 -7.56 5.22
N LEU A 20 -6.76 -7.44 4.05
CA LEU A 20 -6.86 -6.30 3.17
C LEU A 20 -6.53 -6.74 1.74
N PHE A 21 -7.31 -6.22 0.78
CA PHE A 21 -7.06 -6.42 -0.63
C PHE A 21 -7.22 -5.14 -1.44
N VAL A 22 -6.64 -5.16 -2.63
CA VAL A 22 -6.65 -4.07 -3.59
C VAL A 22 -7.44 -4.51 -4.80
N VAL A 23 -8.34 -3.65 -5.29
CA VAL A 23 -9.08 -3.90 -6.52
C VAL A 23 -9.13 -2.65 -7.38
N THR A 24 -8.85 -2.81 -8.66
CA THR A 24 -9.10 -1.77 -9.66
C THR A 24 -10.50 -1.98 -10.22
N PHE A 25 -11.39 -1.04 -9.95
CA PHE A 25 -12.80 -1.10 -10.37
C PHE A 25 -13.16 0.19 -11.11
N ARG A 26 -13.59 0.06 -12.37
CA ARG A 26 -13.99 1.18 -13.25
C ARG A 26 -12.98 2.34 -13.24
N GLY A 27 -11.69 2.03 -13.38
CA GLY A 27 -10.60 3.03 -13.39
C GLY A 27 -10.17 3.55 -12.01
N THR A 28 -10.86 3.18 -10.94
CA THR A 28 -10.51 3.58 -9.56
C THR A 28 -9.82 2.44 -8.81
N ARG A 29 -8.71 2.75 -8.13
CA ARG A 29 -8.02 1.79 -7.25
C ARG A 29 -8.58 1.87 -5.83
N PHE A 30 -9.20 0.79 -5.37
CA PHE A 30 -9.70 0.65 -4.01
C PHE A 30 -8.78 -0.21 -3.18
N VAL A 31 -8.60 0.18 -1.93
CA VAL A 31 -7.99 -0.61 -0.85
C VAL A 31 -9.10 -0.94 0.13
N VAL A 32 -9.44 -2.22 0.20
CA VAL A 32 -10.56 -2.74 1.00
C VAL A 32 -10.01 -3.44 2.24
N SER A 33 -10.34 -2.94 3.43
CA SER A 33 -9.92 -3.50 4.73
C SER A 33 -10.78 -4.71 5.13
N LEU A 34 -10.87 -5.70 4.25
CA LEU A 34 -11.58 -6.96 4.45
C LEU A 34 -10.71 -8.12 4.03
N SER A 35 -11.01 -9.31 4.54
CA SER A 35 -10.28 -10.52 4.13
C SER A 35 -10.56 -10.86 2.66
N PRO A 36 -9.53 -11.00 1.80
CA PRO A 36 -9.72 -11.48 0.42
C PRO A 36 -10.22 -12.92 0.34
N PHE A 37 -10.22 -13.64 1.46
CA PHE A 37 -10.66 -15.04 1.56
C PHE A 37 -12.09 -15.19 2.11
N ASP A 38 -12.75 -14.08 2.45
CA ASP A 38 -14.12 -14.12 2.95
C ASP A 38 -15.12 -14.20 1.77
N PRO A 39 -15.88 -15.29 1.64
CA PRO A 39 -16.80 -15.51 0.52
C PRO A 39 -17.96 -14.51 0.48
N ARG A 40 -18.19 -13.74 1.55
CA ARG A 40 -19.17 -12.64 1.56
C ARG A 40 -18.75 -11.47 0.67
N PHE A 41 -17.45 -11.34 0.39
CA PHE A 41 -16.87 -10.21 -0.34
C PHE A 41 -16.14 -10.63 -1.63
N VAL A 42 -15.53 -11.81 -1.62
CA VAL A 42 -14.84 -12.39 -2.78
C VAL A 42 -15.50 -13.72 -3.16
N ALA A 43 -16.19 -13.75 -4.30
CA ALA A 43 -16.93 -14.91 -4.78
C ALA A 43 -16.03 -16.13 -5.10
N ARG A 44 -14.78 -15.88 -5.49
CA ARG A 44 -13.79 -16.90 -5.84
C ARG A 44 -12.44 -16.59 -5.20
N PRO A 45 -12.28 -16.85 -3.89
CA PRO A 45 -11.02 -16.59 -3.20
C PRO A 45 -9.94 -17.57 -3.69
N ASP A 46 -8.75 -17.06 -3.98
CA ASP A 46 -7.60 -17.89 -4.32
C ASP A 46 -6.84 -18.26 -3.03
N ASP A 47 -7.13 -19.43 -2.49
CA ASP A 47 -6.50 -19.92 -1.26
C ASP A 47 -4.97 -20.02 -1.34
N ARG A 48 -4.40 -20.06 -2.55
CA ARG A 48 -2.93 -20.03 -2.74
C ARG A 48 -2.31 -18.72 -2.29
N GLN A 49 -3.11 -17.66 -2.22
CA GLN A 49 -2.67 -16.32 -1.85
C GLN A 49 -2.79 -16.07 -0.33
N ARG A 50 -3.25 -17.05 0.46
CA ARG A 50 -3.33 -16.95 1.94
C ARG A 50 -1.98 -16.73 2.59
N PHE A 51 -0.93 -17.20 1.95
CA PHE A 51 0.43 -17.00 2.37
C PHE A 51 1.23 -16.39 1.24
N THR A 52 2.10 -15.46 1.59
CA THR A 52 3.06 -14.88 0.66
C THR A 52 4.46 -15.17 1.16
N VAL A 53 5.33 -15.54 0.22
CA VAL A 53 6.74 -15.79 0.51
C VAL A 53 7.48 -14.47 0.30
N VAL A 54 7.94 -13.89 1.41
CA VAL A 54 8.79 -12.70 1.38
C VAL A 54 10.23 -13.16 1.42
N ARG A 55 10.91 -13.05 0.27
CA ARG A 55 12.34 -13.32 0.16
C ARG A 55 13.12 -12.17 0.83
N ARG A 56 13.98 -12.50 1.78
CA ARG A 56 14.88 -11.53 2.44
C ARG A 56 16.32 -11.98 2.35
N GLU A 57 17.19 -11.00 2.14
CA GLU A 57 18.63 -11.18 2.19
C GLU A 57 19.15 -10.58 3.49
N TYR A 58 19.99 -11.32 4.22
CA TYR A 58 20.66 -10.83 5.42
C TYR A 58 22.12 -11.27 5.45
N ALA A 59 22.94 -10.45 6.09
CA ALA A 59 24.31 -10.79 6.40
C ALA A 59 24.41 -11.33 7.83
N ALA A 60 25.09 -12.46 8.01
CA ALA A 60 25.35 -13.08 9.31
C ALA A 60 26.85 -13.31 9.53
N PHE A 61 27.37 -12.95 10.70
CA PHE A 61 28.78 -13.20 11.07
C PHE A 61 28.99 -14.62 11.61
N GLU A 62 27.93 -15.24 12.11
CA GLU A 62 27.88 -16.65 12.45
C GLU A 62 27.79 -17.48 11.18
N LEU A 63 28.89 -18.10 10.83
CA LEU A 63 28.99 -19.02 9.71
C LEU A 63 28.33 -20.34 10.08
N LEU A 64 27.66 -20.97 9.12
CA LEU A 64 27.18 -22.33 9.30
C LEU A 64 28.39 -23.28 9.44
N PRO A 65 28.23 -24.44 10.11
CA PRO A 65 29.30 -25.42 10.24
C PRO A 65 29.94 -25.81 8.90
N GLU A 66 29.18 -25.78 7.80
CA GLU A 66 29.66 -26.11 6.45
C GLU A 66 30.44 -24.95 5.80
N GLU A 67 30.16 -23.70 6.20
CA GLU A 67 30.85 -22.50 5.72
C GLU A 67 32.19 -22.29 6.43
N GLN A 68 32.30 -22.78 7.67
CA GLN A 68 33.44 -22.57 8.55
C GLN A 68 34.80 -23.01 7.96
N PRO A 69 34.93 -24.19 7.31
CA PRO A 69 36.22 -24.62 6.75
C PRO A 69 36.72 -23.70 5.63
N CYS A 70 35.80 -23.25 4.76
CA CYS A 70 36.12 -22.35 3.66
C CYS A 70 36.53 -20.97 4.20
N ALA A 71 35.76 -20.43 5.14
CA ALA A 71 36.08 -19.15 5.76
C ALA A 71 37.42 -19.17 6.49
N THR A 72 37.72 -20.24 7.25
CA THR A 72 39.00 -20.39 7.93
C THR A 72 40.17 -20.43 6.94
N TRP A 73 40.01 -21.11 5.80
CA TRP A 73 41.02 -21.15 4.75
C TRP A 73 41.27 -19.77 4.12
N ILE A 74 40.20 -19.06 3.72
CA ILE A 74 40.29 -17.71 3.15
C ILE A 74 40.89 -16.72 4.16
N SER A 75 40.44 -16.78 5.41
CA SER A 75 40.98 -15.98 6.51
C SER A 75 42.48 -16.14 6.65
N GLY A 76 42.98 -17.38 6.69
CA GLY A 76 44.41 -17.65 6.80
C GLY A 76 45.23 -17.06 5.64
N ASP A 77 44.72 -17.13 4.42
CA ASP A 77 45.39 -16.57 3.23
C ASP A 77 45.43 -15.03 3.25
N ILE A 78 44.33 -14.40 3.65
CA ILE A 78 44.23 -12.94 3.80
C ILE A 78 45.16 -12.43 4.90
N GLU A 79 45.17 -13.08 6.06
CA GLU A 79 46.01 -12.70 7.19
C GLU A 79 47.50 -12.83 6.84
N ALA A 80 47.88 -13.92 6.17
CA ALA A 80 49.24 -14.15 5.71
C ALA A 80 49.69 -13.16 4.63
N THR A 81 48.80 -12.80 3.70
CA THR A 81 49.12 -11.93 2.55
C THR A 81 49.15 -10.45 2.93
N PHE A 82 48.19 -10.00 3.75
CA PHE A 82 47.97 -8.58 4.00
C PHE A 82 48.31 -8.13 5.43
N GLY A 83 48.68 -9.06 6.34
CA GLY A 83 49.04 -8.72 7.73
C GLY A 83 47.89 -8.04 8.49
N CYS A 84 46.65 -8.37 8.11
CA CYS A 84 45.43 -7.85 8.72
C CYS A 84 44.80 -8.91 9.63
N GLU A 85 43.85 -8.52 10.46
CA GLU A 85 43.16 -9.41 11.39
C GLU A 85 41.64 -9.37 11.17
N ARG A 86 40.94 -10.47 11.49
CA ARG A 86 39.49 -10.51 11.38
C ARG A 86 38.86 -9.51 12.36
N MET A 87 37.94 -8.67 11.87
CA MET A 87 37.24 -7.71 12.72
C MET A 87 36.39 -8.43 13.77
N PRO A 88 36.62 -8.18 15.06
CA PRO A 88 35.78 -8.72 16.12
C PRO A 88 34.41 -8.01 16.13
N PRO A 89 33.31 -8.72 16.48
CA PRO A 89 31.96 -8.16 16.48
C PRO A 89 31.84 -6.87 17.32
N GLU A 90 32.57 -6.78 18.42
CA GLU A 90 32.57 -5.65 19.34
C GLU A 90 32.96 -4.35 18.62
N ILE A 91 33.94 -4.41 17.72
CA ILE A 91 34.42 -3.25 16.95
C ILE A 91 33.38 -2.80 15.93
N GLY A 92 32.73 -3.73 15.24
CA GLY A 92 31.71 -3.38 14.25
C GLY A 92 30.39 -2.89 14.84
N THR A 93 30.12 -3.20 16.13
CA THR A 93 28.94 -2.68 16.86
C THR A 93 29.13 -1.30 17.49
N VAL A 94 30.33 -0.72 17.40
CA VAL A 94 30.61 0.64 17.91
C VAL A 94 29.72 1.65 17.19
N LEU A 95 29.05 2.51 17.97
CA LEU A 95 28.22 3.59 17.45
C LEU A 95 29.09 4.71 16.86
N VAL A 96 28.67 5.20 15.71
CA VAL A 96 29.29 6.30 14.98
C VAL A 96 28.39 7.53 15.16
N PRO A 97 28.82 8.53 15.96
CA PRO A 97 27.93 9.61 16.42
C PRO A 97 27.43 10.52 15.29
N ASP A 98 28.26 10.76 14.27
CA ASP A 98 28.01 11.79 13.24
C ASP A 98 27.70 11.21 11.86
N VAL A 99 27.19 9.97 11.79
CA VAL A 99 26.83 9.33 10.52
C VAL A 99 25.33 9.05 10.47
N LEU A 100 24.73 9.32 9.31
CA LEU A 100 23.39 8.91 8.92
C LEU A 100 23.52 7.79 7.88
N ALA A 101 22.99 6.61 8.19
CA ALA A 101 22.93 5.48 7.26
C ALA A 101 21.49 4.92 7.24
N GLY A 102 20.87 4.92 6.07
CA GLY A 102 19.47 4.51 5.88
C GLY A 102 18.47 5.39 6.65
N LEU A 103 17.57 4.75 7.42
CA LEU A 103 16.50 5.39 8.20
C LEU A 103 16.86 5.66 9.68
N ARG A 104 18.11 5.45 10.10
CA ARG A 104 18.54 5.60 11.51
C ARG A 104 18.96 7.04 11.83
N LEU A 105 18.75 7.46 13.09
CA LEU A 105 19.15 8.80 13.55
C LEU A 105 20.67 8.85 13.84
N PRO A 106 21.28 10.05 13.84
CA PRO A 106 22.68 10.22 14.25
C PRO A 106 22.88 9.71 15.68
N GLY A 107 23.96 8.96 15.91
CA GLY A 107 24.23 8.30 17.20
C GLY A 107 23.62 6.91 17.35
N GLU A 108 22.80 6.44 16.41
CA GLU A 108 22.23 5.08 16.39
C GLU A 108 22.87 4.16 15.31
N VAL A 109 23.76 4.75 14.49
CA VAL A 109 24.44 4.06 13.40
C VAL A 109 25.68 3.36 13.93
N ARG A 110 25.83 2.06 13.67
CA ARG A 110 27.03 1.29 14.04
C ARG A 110 28.05 1.28 12.91
N LEU A 111 29.31 0.98 13.21
CA LEU A 111 30.36 0.85 12.20
C LEU A 111 29.99 -0.16 11.10
N TYR A 112 29.31 -1.25 11.42
CA TYR A 112 28.77 -2.18 10.41
C TYR A 112 27.70 -1.54 9.53
N ASP A 113 26.82 -0.71 10.08
CA ASP A 113 25.79 -0.01 9.29
C ASP A 113 26.44 0.99 8.30
N CYS A 114 27.68 1.42 8.53
CA CYS A 114 28.47 2.24 7.60
C CYS A 114 29.22 1.42 6.53
N LEU A 115 29.58 0.17 6.83
CA LEU A 115 30.37 -0.70 5.95
C LEU A 115 29.50 -1.50 4.98
N PHE A 116 28.22 -1.66 5.31
CA PHE A 116 27.24 -2.37 4.50
C PHE A 116 26.14 -1.43 4.04
N THR A 117 25.67 -1.59 2.80
CA THR A 117 24.54 -0.81 2.27
C THR A 117 23.23 -1.24 2.94
N ASP A 118 22.18 -0.41 2.82
CA ASP A 118 20.81 -0.67 3.33
C ASP A 118 20.22 -2.04 2.90
N HIS A 119 20.83 -2.70 1.91
CA HIS A 119 20.46 -4.02 1.39
C HIS A 119 20.94 -5.20 2.25
N HIS A 120 21.95 -5.00 3.11
CA HIS A 120 22.51 -6.05 3.97
C HIS A 120 22.19 -5.74 5.43
N ARG A 121 20.93 -5.98 5.83
CA ARG A 121 20.49 -5.76 7.22
C ARG A 121 21.12 -6.81 8.15
N TRP A 122 21.66 -6.34 9.28
CA TRP A 122 22.15 -7.15 10.40
C TRP A 122 20.97 -7.88 11.09
N VAL A 123 21.09 -9.18 11.41
CA VAL A 123 20.07 -10.00 12.11
C VAL A 123 19.88 -9.52 13.55
N GLU A 124 18.72 -9.36 14.20
CA GLU A 124 17.28 -9.32 13.89
C GLU A 124 16.76 -7.99 14.51
N PRO A 125 15.62 -7.44 14.07
CA PRO A 125 14.46 -7.71 14.88
C PRO A 125 13.62 -8.70 14.11
N SER A 126 12.96 -9.60 14.86
CA SER A 126 11.86 -10.46 14.46
C SER A 126 11.30 -10.07 13.10
N PRO A 127 11.18 -11.01 12.14
CA PRO A 127 10.94 -10.74 10.71
C PRO A 127 10.04 -9.53 10.59
N SER A 128 10.63 -8.35 10.33
CA SER A 128 9.98 -7.07 10.71
C SER A 128 8.47 -7.13 10.48
N ASP A 129 7.69 -6.58 11.41
CA ASP A 129 6.23 -6.39 11.31
C ASP A 129 5.81 -5.59 10.06
N GLU A 130 6.72 -5.39 9.11
CA GLU A 130 6.43 -5.12 7.73
C GLU A 130 5.23 -5.97 7.28
N PRO A 131 4.15 -5.29 6.86
CA PRO A 131 2.98 -5.90 6.29
C PRO A 131 3.32 -7.02 5.32
N ALA A 132 2.61 -8.15 5.40
CA ALA A 132 2.40 -8.90 4.18
C ALA A 132 1.72 -7.94 3.17
N PRO A 133 2.15 -7.91 1.90
CA PRO A 133 1.47 -7.14 0.87
C PRO A 133 -0.01 -7.53 0.84
N GLY A 134 -0.88 -6.56 0.56
CA GLY A 134 -2.29 -6.83 0.28
C GLY A 134 -2.42 -7.67 -0.99
N VAL A 135 -3.49 -8.44 -1.10
CA VAL A 135 -3.79 -9.22 -2.30
C VAL A 135 -4.41 -8.34 -3.36
N GLU A 136 -4.01 -8.48 -4.62
CA GLU A 136 -4.76 -7.90 -5.74
C GLU A 136 -5.88 -8.85 -6.14
N VAL A 137 -7.13 -8.38 -6.04
CA VAL A 137 -8.33 -9.14 -6.42
C VAL A 137 -8.90 -8.54 -7.69
N GLU A 138 -9.15 -9.39 -8.69
CA GLU A 138 -9.86 -8.96 -9.89
C GLU A 138 -11.31 -8.57 -9.57
N ALA A 139 -11.79 -7.49 -10.19
CA ALA A 139 -13.16 -7.03 -10.01
C ALA A 139 -14.24 -8.09 -10.33
N SER A 140 -13.94 -9.00 -11.26
CA SER A 140 -14.79 -10.14 -11.64
C SER A 140 -15.01 -11.15 -10.50
N ASN A 141 -14.11 -11.17 -9.51
CA ASN A 141 -14.16 -12.07 -8.37
C ASN A 141 -14.87 -11.46 -7.15
N LEU A 142 -15.35 -10.22 -7.21
CA LEU A 142 -16.08 -9.60 -6.11
C LEU A 142 -17.54 -10.07 -6.07
N THR A 143 -18.15 -10.04 -4.88
CA THR A 143 -19.58 -10.30 -4.72
C THR A 143 -20.41 -9.08 -5.13
N GLU A 144 -21.66 -9.32 -5.54
CA GLU A 144 -22.60 -8.25 -5.94
C GLU A 144 -22.78 -7.15 -4.88
N PRO A 145 -22.89 -7.46 -3.57
CA PRO A 145 -23.01 -6.42 -2.54
C PRO A 145 -21.78 -5.50 -2.49
N LEU A 146 -20.57 -6.06 -2.61
CA LEU A 146 -19.36 -5.25 -2.60
C LEU A 146 -19.24 -4.44 -3.90
N VAL A 147 -19.57 -5.02 -5.05
CA VAL A 147 -19.63 -4.28 -6.33
C VAL A 147 -20.57 -3.09 -6.22
N ALA A 148 -21.74 -3.25 -5.58
CA ALA A 148 -22.68 -2.15 -5.36
C ALA A 148 -22.07 -1.03 -4.51
N VAL A 149 -21.38 -1.36 -3.41
CA VAL A 149 -20.67 -0.38 -2.57
C VAL A 149 -19.58 0.36 -3.36
N LEU A 150 -18.71 -0.38 -4.06
CA LEU A 150 -17.62 0.20 -4.84
C LEU A 150 -18.14 1.09 -5.99
N THR A 151 -19.29 0.75 -6.57
CA THR A 151 -19.93 1.58 -7.61
C THR A 151 -20.36 2.93 -7.06
N VAL A 152 -21.02 2.96 -5.90
CA VAL A 152 -21.45 4.21 -5.26
C VAL A 152 -20.26 5.04 -4.79
N LEU A 153 -19.27 4.41 -4.14
CA LEU A 153 -18.05 5.10 -3.73
C LEU A 153 -17.28 5.65 -4.93
N GLY A 154 -17.17 4.87 -6.02
CA GLY A 154 -16.54 5.30 -7.27
C GLY A 154 -17.16 6.60 -7.79
N ALA A 155 -18.49 6.67 -7.88
CA ALA A 155 -19.20 7.86 -8.33
C ALA A 155 -18.97 9.08 -7.40
N LEU A 156 -19.01 8.86 -6.08
CA LEU A 156 -18.77 9.92 -5.10
C LEU A 156 -17.34 10.49 -5.19
N TYR A 157 -16.35 9.61 -5.33
CA TYR A 157 -14.95 10.03 -5.44
C TYR A 157 -14.64 10.65 -6.80
N ASP A 158 -15.27 10.20 -7.88
CA ASP A 158 -15.14 10.83 -9.20
C ASP A 158 -15.69 12.28 -9.20
N LEU A 159 -16.85 12.50 -8.55
CA LEU A 159 -17.36 13.86 -8.28
C LEU A 159 -16.36 14.71 -7.50
N LEU A 160 -15.83 14.16 -6.40
CA LEU A 160 -14.89 14.87 -5.53
C LEU A 160 -13.60 15.22 -6.27
N TRP A 161 -13.02 14.27 -7.01
CA TRP A 161 -11.75 14.45 -7.70
C TRP A 161 -11.86 15.40 -8.89
N THR A 162 -12.99 15.42 -9.57
CA THR A 162 -13.29 16.40 -10.63
C THR A 162 -13.17 17.84 -10.11
N LEU A 163 -13.44 18.08 -8.84
CA LEU A 163 -13.43 19.39 -8.19
C LEU A 163 -12.12 19.71 -7.43
N MET A 164 -11.21 18.76 -7.29
CA MET A 164 -9.96 18.93 -6.55
C MET A 164 -8.78 19.25 -7.48
N PRO A 165 -8.23 20.48 -7.46
CA PRO A 165 -7.14 20.87 -8.35
C PRO A 165 -5.82 20.14 -8.08
N GLU A 166 -5.58 19.70 -6.85
CA GLU A 166 -4.37 18.96 -6.46
C GLU A 166 -4.24 17.61 -7.20
N LEU A 167 -5.37 17.05 -7.63
CA LEU A 167 -5.44 15.77 -8.33
C LEU A 167 -5.28 15.90 -9.85
N GLN A 168 -5.43 17.10 -10.41
CA GLN A 168 -5.24 17.35 -11.85
C GLN A 168 -3.77 17.59 -12.24
N SER A 169 -2.87 17.69 -11.26
CA SER A 169 -1.43 17.93 -11.47
C SER A 169 -0.65 16.68 -11.94
N GLY A 170 -1.32 15.52 -12.09
CA GLY A 170 -0.70 14.26 -12.54
C GLY A 170 0.25 13.59 -11.52
N ALA A 171 0.52 14.24 -10.38
CA ALA A 171 1.43 13.75 -9.35
C ALA A 171 0.77 12.84 -8.29
N CYS A 172 -0.53 12.57 -8.38
CA CYS A 172 -1.27 11.83 -7.36
C CYS A 172 -2.01 10.64 -7.98
N TYR A 173 -1.68 9.43 -7.54
CA TYR A 173 -2.48 8.24 -7.83
C TYR A 173 -3.64 8.20 -6.82
N CYS A 174 -4.87 8.29 -7.31
CA CYS A 174 -6.04 8.29 -6.46
C CYS A 174 -6.33 6.89 -5.92
N VAL A 175 -6.22 6.72 -4.60
CA VAL A 175 -6.57 5.46 -3.91
C VAL A 175 -7.69 5.73 -2.92
N VAL A 176 -8.78 4.98 -3.06
CA VAL A 176 -9.90 5.02 -2.11
C VAL A 176 -9.71 3.93 -1.07
N ARG A 177 -9.78 4.27 0.21
CA ARG A 177 -9.79 3.30 1.30
C ARG A 177 -11.23 3.09 1.77
N THR A 178 -11.62 1.84 1.94
CA THR A 178 -12.96 1.45 2.42
C THR A 178 -12.87 0.19 3.27
N ASP A 179 -13.78 0.02 4.20
CA ASP A 179 -14.01 -1.21 4.95
C ASP A 179 -15.02 -2.14 4.23
N GLY A 180 -15.40 -1.80 2.99
CA GLY A 180 -16.39 -2.54 2.19
C GLY A 180 -17.83 -2.26 2.59
N VAL A 181 -18.07 -1.30 3.49
CA VAL A 181 -19.39 -0.85 3.90
C VAL A 181 -19.56 0.62 3.49
N LEU A 182 -20.79 0.97 3.11
CA LEU A 182 -21.15 2.35 2.86
C LEU A 182 -21.65 2.97 4.17
N HIS A 183 -21.06 4.09 4.58
CA HIS A 183 -21.47 4.79 5.79
C HIS A 183 -22.18 6.08 5.42
N LYS A 184 -23.46 6.20 5.78
CA LYS A 184 -24.28 7.38 5.46
C LYS A 184 -23.64 8.69 5.95
N GLU A 185 -23.05 8.67 7.14
CA GLU A 185 -22.40 9.83 7.74
C GLU A 185 -21.18 10.30 6.91
N GLU A 186 -20.34 9.37 6.47
CA GLU A 186 -19.18 9.69 5.63
C GLU A 186 -19.61 10.17 4.23
N MET A 187 -20.70 9.62 3.67
CA MET A 187 -21.27 10.13 2.42
C MET A 187 -21.77 11.57 2.57
N VAL A 188 -22.52 11.87 3.64
CA VAL A 188 -23.03 13.23 3.90
C VAL A 188 -21.87 14.21 4.07
N LYS A 189 -20.82 13.81 4.79
CA LYS A 189 -19.61 14.62 4.99
C LYS A 189 -18.87 14.87 3.67
N ALA A 190 -18.74 13.85 2.82
CA ALA A 190 -18.14 13.98 1.50
C ALA A 190 -18.96 14.91 0.58
N LEU A 191 -20.29 14.78 0.58
CA LEU A 191 -21.22 15.65 -0.16
C LEU A 191 -21.14 17.10 0.30
N ALA A 192 -21.06 17.34 1.62
CA ALA A 192 -20.83 18.68 2.16
C ALA A 192 -19.52 19.30 1.66
N LYS A 193 -18.45 18.50 1.56
CA LYS A 193 -17.17 18.94 0.98
C LYS A 193 -17.30 19.27 -0.51
N ILE A 194 -18.00 18.45 -1.27
CA ILE A 194 -18.29 18.69 -2.70
C ILE A 194 -19.01 20.02 -2.91
N ARG A 195 -20.03 20.33 -2.08
CA ARG A 195 -20.74 21.62 -2.14
C ARG A 195 -19.81 22.82 -1.95
N VAL A 196 -18.90 22.76 -0.99
CA VAL A 196 -17.92 23.83 -0.75
C VAL A 196 -17.00 24.01 -1.96
N LEU A 197 -16.61 22.90 -2.61
CA LEU A 197 -15.75 22.94 -3.79
C LEU A 197 -16.47 23.44 -5.06
N LEU A 198 -17.80 23.42 -5.10
CA LEU A 198 -18.61 23.95 -6.21
C LEU A 198 -18.78 25.48 -6.16
N GLU A 199 -18.39 26.16 -5.07
CA GLU A 199 -18.66 27.59 -4.85
C GLU A 199 -17.39 28.43 -4.55
N PRO A 200 -16.70 28.96 -5.58
CA PRO A 200 -16.72 28.56 -7.00
C PRO A 200 -15.75 27.40 -7.29
N PRO A 201 -15.98 26.62 -8.37
CA PRO A 201 -15.08 25.54 -8.76
C PRO A 201 -13.75 26.10 -9.23
N LYS A 202 -12.66 25.45 -8.78
CA LYS A 202 -11.29 25.87 -9.10
C LYS A 202 -10.67 25.11 -10.27
N THR A 203 -11.23 23.95 -10.62
CA THR A 203 -10.73 23.09 -11.70
C THR A 203 -11.38 23.46 -13.03
N ALA A 204 -10.64 23.31 -14.14
CA ALA A 204 -11.19 23.59 -15.48
C ALA A 204 -12.42 22.71 -15.78
N ARG A 205 -12.36 21.42 -15.42
CA ARG A 205 -13.48 20.47 -15.53
C ARG A 205 -14.67 20.87 -14.64
N GLY A 206 -14.40 21.31 -13.41
CA GLY A 206 -15.43 21.79 -12.48
C GLY A 206 -16.13 23.06 -12.97
N ILE A 207 -15.39 23.97 -13.63
CA ILE A 207 -15.95 25.18 -14.25
C ILE A 207 -16.84 24.81 -15.45
N ALA A 208 -16.35 23.94 -16.34
CA ALA A 208 -17.06 23.53 -17.55
C ALA A 208 -18.35 22.76 -17.23
N ALA A 209 -18.30 21.84 -16.26
CA ALA A 209 -19.40 20.95 -15.90
C ALA A 209 -20.16 21.39 -14.63
N LYS A 210 -20.04 22.65 -14.19
CA LYS A 210 -20.61 23.13 -12.91
C LYS A 210 -22.08 22.71 -12.71
N ARG A 211 -22.93 22.96 -13.71
CA ARG A 211 -24.38 22.66 -13.63
C ARG A 211 -24.67 21.17 -13.52
N GLU A 212 -23.90 20.34 -14.22
CA GLU A 212 -24.06 18.88 -14.22
C GLU A 212 -23.59 18.31 -12.88
N LEU A 213 -22.46 18.76 -12.37
CA LEU A 213 -21.94 18.36 -11.06
C LEU A 213 -22.87 18.80 -9.92
N GLU A 214 -23.48 19.98 -10.00
CA GLU A 214 -24.49 20.43 -9.04
C GLU A 214 -25.77 19.58 -9.09
N ALA A 215 -26.22 19.19 -10.29
CA ALA A 215 -27.39 18.33 -10.46
C ALA A 215 -27.10 16.93 -9.91
N ALA A 216 -25.95 16.34 -10.27
CA ALA A 216 -25.50 15.05 -9.78
C ALA A 216 -25.35 15.04 -8.25
N THR A 217 -24.76 16.10 -7.67
CA THR A 217 -24.63 16.25 -6.21
C THR A 217 -25.99 16.28 -5.53
N ARG A 218 -26.96 17.03 -6.08
CA ARG A 218 -28.33 17.10 -5.53
C ARG A 218 -29.08 15.78 -5.63
N GLU A 219 -28.93 15.05 -6.74
CA GLU A 219 -29.54 13.72 -6.90
C GLU A 219 -28.97 12.73 -5.89
N LEU A 220 -27.65 12.69 -5.73
CA LEU A 220 -27.00 11.80 -4.76
C LEU A 220 -27.42 12.15 -3.32
N GLU A 221 -27.54 13.43 -2.99
CA GLU A 221 -28.06 13.87 -1.68
C GLU A 221 -29.48 13.40 -1.41
N ALA A 222 -30.37 13.48 -2.39
CA ALA A 222 -31.74 12.98 -2.26
C ALA A 222 -31.75 11.47 -2.01
N LEU A 223 -30.92 10.72 -2.74
CA LEU A 223 -30.77 9.28 -2.57
C LEU A 223 -30.24 8.93 -1.18
N VAL A 224 -29.19 9.60 -0.72
CA VAL A 224 -28.60 9.42 0.62
C VAL A 224 -29.58 9.83 1.72
N ALA A 225 -30.37 10.88 1.53
CA ALA A 225 -31.38 11.32 2.49
C ALA A 225 -32.48 10.27 2.67
N SER A 226 -32.91 9.63 1.58
CA SER A 226 -33.94 8.58 1.59
C SER A 226 -33.50 7.21 2.11
N TRP A 227 -32.18 6.98 2.18
CA TRP A 227 -31.60 5.75 2.71
C TRP A 227 -31.55 5.79 4.23
N ASP A 228 -31.88 4.70 4.92
CA ASP A 228 -31.79 4.59 6.39
C ASP A 228 -30.35 4.64 6.91
N GLY A 229 -29.37 4.30 6.07
CA GLY A 229 -27.95 4.27 6.42
C GLY A 229 -27.49 2.93 6.96
N GLU A 230 -28.34 1.90 6.93
CA GLU A 230 -27.99 0.55 7.34
C GLU A 230 -27.88 -0.38 6.12
N GLY A 231 -26.87 -1.25 6.12
CA GLY A 231 -26.73 -2.31 5.13
C GLY A 231 -26.24 -1.85 3.75
N ALA A 232 -26.65 -2.59 2.72
CA ALA A 232 -26.21 -2.37 1.34
C ALA A 232 -26.85 -1.10 0.73
N PRO A 233 -26.16 -0.42 -0.21
CA PRO A 233 -26.73 0.73 -0.88
C PRO A 233 -28.03 0.38 -1.61
N PRO A 234 -29.06 1.26 -1.57
CA PRO A 234 -30.30 1.05 -2.31
C PRO A 234 -30.03 0.89 -3.81
N SER A 235 -30.80 0.04 -4.49
CA SER A 235 -30.65 -0.21 -5.93
C SER A 235 -30.74 1.06 -6.79
N ALA A 236 -31.57 2.03 -6.37
CA ALA A 236 -31.67 3.34 -7.01
C ALA A 236 -30.34 4.12 -6.96
N MET A 237 -29.61 4.02 -5.83
CA MET A 237 -28.31 4.66 -5.65
C MET A 237 -27.24 4.00 -6.52
N VAL A 238 -27.26 2.67 -6.60
CA VAL A 238 -26.34 1.90 -7.46
C VAL A 238 -26.60 2.18 -8.95
N ALA A 239 -27.88 2.24 -9.35
CA ALA A 239 -28.27 2.55 -10.72
C ALA A 239 -27.93 4.00 -11.11
N TRP A 240 -28.10 4.95 -10.19
CA TRP A 240 -27.62 6.32 -10.36
C TRP A 240 -26.10 6.36 -10.55
N ALA A 241 -25.34 5.75 -9.64
CA ALA A 241 -23.88 5.76 -9.66
C ALA A 241 -23.31 5.09 -10.92
N SER A 242 -23.93 4.00 -11.37
CA SER A 242 -23.54 3.31 -12.60
C SER A 242 -23.67 4.22 -13.83
N ARG A 243 -24.81 4.91 -13.96
CA ARG A 243 -25.07 5.85 -15.07
C ARG A 243 -24.12 7.05 -15.01
N PHE A 244 -23.88 7.59 -13.82
CA PHE A 244 -22.96 8.71 -13.61
C PHE A 244 -21.54 8.35 -14.08
N LEU A 245 -21.01 7.21 -13.63
CA LEU A 245 -19.68 6.74 -14.04
C LEU A 245 -19.59 6.47 -15.55
N GLU A 246 -20.65 5.96 -16.17
CA GLU A 246 -20.69 5.77 -17.63
C GLU A 246 -20.64 7.10 -18.38
N SER A 247 -21.33 8.14 -17.90
CA SER A 247 -21.27 9.47 -18.52
C SER A 247 -19.90 10.14 -18.38
N CYS A 248 -19.23 9.99 -17.23
CA CYS A 248 -17.95 10.66 -16.97
C CYS A 248 -16.75 10.04 -17.69
N LEU A 249 -16.86 8.76 -18.11
CA LEU A 249 -15.85 8.05 -18.89
C LEU A 249 -15.82 8.46 -20.37
N VAL A 250 -16.93 8.99 -20.91
CA VAL A 250 -17.01 9.43 -22.32
C VAL A 250 -16.24 10.74 -22.56
N ASP A 251 -16.07 11.57 -21.53
CA ASP A 251 -15.33 12.84 -21.61
C ASP A 251 -13.81 12.70 -21.38
N ALA A 252 -13.29 11.47 -21.28
CA ALA A 252 -11.89 11.18 -20.96
C ALA A 252 -11.01 10.80 -22.17
N ASP A 253 -11.59 10.74 -23.38
CA ASP A 253 -10.79 10.57 -24.60
C ASP A 253 -10.34 11.94 -25.15
N PRO A 254 -9.04 12.16 -25.40
CA PRO A 254 -8.49 13.41 -25.92
C PRO A 254 -8.85 13.71 -27.38
#